data_AF-A0A3M3JSC8-F1
#
_entry.id   AF-A0A3M3JSC8-F1
#
_cell.length_a   1.000
_cell.length_b   1.000
_cell.length_c   1.000
_cell.angle_alpha   90.00
_cell.angle_beta   90.00
_cell.angle_gamma   90.00
#
_symmetry.space_group_name_H-M   'P 1'
#
loop_
_entity.id
_entity.type
_entity.pdbx_description
1 polymer ?
#
loop_
_entity_poly.entity_id
_entity_poly.type
_entity_poly.pdbx_seq_one_letter_code
_entity_poly.pdbx_strand_id
1 'polypeptide(L)'
;MAEVQALTDKPVFLLEGGTARWIKAGQPLEHGESRLASPRSHRYRRPYEGTDAPREAMQAYLDWEFGLVEQLGRDGTHGFYVI
;
A
#
# COMPACT_ATOMS: atom_id res chain seq x y z
N MET A 1 -3.99 -17.18 -13.75
CA MET A 1 -3.28 -17.23 -15.05
C MET A 1 -4.20 -16.89 -16.22
N ALA A 2 -5.44 -17.41 -16.24
CA ALA A 2 -6.39 -17.17 -17.34
C ALA A 2 -6.72 -15.68 -17.59
N GLU A 3 -6.89 -14.88 -16.53
CA GLU A 3 -7.27 -13.47 -16.69
C GLU A 3 -6.20 -12.62 -17.39
N VAL A 4 -4.92 -12.75 -17.00
CA VAL A 4 -3.84 -11.96 -17.61
C VAL A 4 -3.57 -12.38 -19.05
N GLN A 5 -3.64 -13.68 -19.36
CA GLN A 5 -3.48 -14.18 -20.72
C GLN A 5 -4.60 -13.66 -21.65
N ALA A 6 -5.82 -13.47 -21.14
CA ALA A 6 -6.91 -12.92 -21.92
C ALA A 6 -6.72 -11.43 -22.30
N LEU A 7 -5.78 -10.73 -21.66
CA LEU A 7 -5.51 -9.31 -21.90
C LEU A 7 -4.38 -9.05 -22.92
N THR A 8 -3.75 -10.11 -23.46
CA THR A 8 -2.61 -9.95 -24.37
C THR A 8 -2.46 -11.12 -25.33
N ASP A 9 -2.00 -10.84 -26.55
CA ASP A 9 -1.67 -11.85 -27.56
C ASP A 9 -0.29 -12.50 -27.31
N LYS A 10 0.44 -12.05 -26.28
CA LYS A 10 1.73 -12.62 -25.90
C LYS A 10 1.55 -13.79 -24.93
N PRO A 11 2.39 -14.83 -25.00
CA PRO A 11 2.39 -15.89 -23.99
C PRO A 11 2.67 -15.35 -22.58
N VAL A 12 1.88 -15.79 -21.60
CA VAL A 12 2.02 -15.44 -20.19
C VAL A 12 2.48 -16.66 -19.40
N PHE A 13 3.56 -16.50 -18.64
CA PHE A 13 4.14 -17.56 -17.80
C PHE A 13 4.16 -17.13 -16.33
N LEU A 14 4.13 -18.11 -15.43
CA LEU A 14 4.35 -17.92 -13.99
C LEU A 14 5.72 -18.46 -13.60
N LEU A 15 6.49 -17.69 -12.84
CA LEU A 15 7.70 -18.20 -12.20
C LEU A 15 7.30 -19.14 -11.05
N GLU A 16 7.55 -20.44 -11.21
CA GLU A 16 7.24 -21.44 -10.19
C GLU A 16 7.98 -21.13 -8.88
N GLY A 17 7.22 -21.02 -7.78
CA GLY A 17 7.76 -20.65 -6.46
C GLY A 17 8.17 -19.18 -6.31
N GLY A 18 7.97 -18.35 -7.33
CA GLY A 18 8.20 -16.91 -7.32
C GLY A 18 9.63 -16.50 -6.95
N THR A 19 9.78 -15.23 -6.54
CA THR A 19 11.08 -14.65 -6.15
C THR A 19 11.73 -15.40 -4.99
N ALA A 20 10.95 -16.01 -4.08
CA ALA A 20 11.49 -16.78 -2.97
C ALA A 20 12.30 -18.01 -3.44
N ARG A 21 11.83 -18.74 -4.45
CA ARG A 21 12.57 -19.87 -5.03
C ARG A 21 13.83 -19.40 -5.77
N TRP A 22 13.75 -18.28 -6.48
CA TRP A 22 14.89 -17.64 -7.16
C TRP A 22 16.02 -17.33 -6.17
N ILE A 23 15.68 -16.72 -5.03
CA ILE A 23 16.63 -16.40 -3.96
C ILE A 23 17.26 -17.67 -3.38
N LYS A 24 16.45 -18.69 -3.08
CA LYS A 24 16.96 -19.98 -2.56
C LYS A 24 17.91 -20.69 -3.52
N ALA A 25 17.79 -20.44 -4.81
CA ALA A 25 18.69 -20.97 -5.84
C ALA A 25 20.01 -20.18 -5.99
N GLY A 26 20.23 -19.12 -5.19
CA GLY A 26 21.47 -18.34 -5.20
C GLY A 26 21.62 -17.42 -6.42
N GLN A 27 20.52 -17.12 -7.12
CA GLN A 27 20.53 -16.29 -8.31
C GLN A 27 20.68 -14.79 -7.97
N PRO A 28 21.24 -13.97 -8.88
CA PRO A 28 21.45 -12.55 -8.63
C PRO A 28 20.15 -11.78 -8.46
N LEU A 29 20.21 -10.70 -7.67
CA LEU A 29 19.12 -9.77 -7.41
C LEU A 29 19.53 -8.35 -7.82
N GLU A 30 18.54 -7.56 -8.25
CA GLU A 30 18.62 -6.11 -8.36
C GLU A 30 17.83 -5.48 -7.21
N HIS A 31 18.30 -4.37 -6.66
CA HIS A 31 17.68 -3.68 -5.53
C HIS A 31 17.34 -2.23 -5.86
N GLY A 32 16.35 -1.68 -5.16
CA GLY A 32 15.88 -0.32 -5.36
C GLY A 32 14.84 -0.19 -6.47
N GLU A 33 14.59 1.03 -6.90
CA GLU A 33 13.51 1.40 -7.82
C GLU A 33 13.98 1.46 -9.27
N SER A 34 14.57 0.36 -9.78
CA SER A 34 15.25 0.37 -11.08
C SER A 34 14.30 0.52 -12.28
N ARG A 35 13.12 -0.14 -12.26
CA ARG A 35 12.22 -0.25 -13.43
C ARG A 35 10.74 -0.32 -13.04
N LEU A 36 10.23 0.73 -12.39
CA LEU A 36 8.83 0.79 -11.99
C LEU A 36 7.91 0.98 -13.22
N ALA A 37 7.01 0.02 -13.46
CA ALA A 37 6.01 0.10 -14.53
C ALA A 37 4.78 0.95 -14.13
N SER A 38 4.68 1.37 -12.88
CA SER A 38 3.56 2.16 -12.35
C SER A 38 4.01 3.03 -11.17
N PRO A 39 3.31 4.14 -10.86
CA PRO A 39 3.59 4.96 -9.69
C PRO A 39 3.48 4.20 -8.36
N ARG A 40 4.15 4.70 -7.31
CA ARG A 40 4.14 4.11 -5.96
C ARG A 40 2.92 4.51 -5.14
N SER A 41 1.73 4.15 -5.60
CA SER A 41 0.47 4.44 -4.90
C SER A 41 -0.08 3.25 -4.09
N HIS A 42 0.60 2.10 -4.10
CA HIS A 42 0.10 0.87 -3.48
C HIS A 42 0.13 0.87 -1.94
N ARG A 43 0.84 1.80 -1.30
CA ARG A 43 0.92 1.91 0.16
C ARG A 43 0.66 3.37 0.57
N TYR A 44 -0.34 3.58 1.43
CA TYR A 44 -0.49 4.84 2.13
C TYR A 44 0.63 4.98 3.18
N ARG A 45 1.39 6.08 3.08
CA ARG A 45 2.43 6.40 4.05
C ARG A 45 1.79 6.98 5.31
N ARG A 46 1.50 6.13 6.29
CA ARG A 46 0.91 6.51 7.57
C ARG A 46 1.85 7.45 8.32
N PRO A 47 1.42 8.68 8.69
CA PRO A 47 2.28 9.66 9.35
C PRO A 47 2.82 9.21 10.71
N TYR A 48 2.13 8.28 11.37
CA TYR A 48 2.50 7.72 12.68
C TYR A 48 3.30 6.41 12.60
N GLU A 49 3.74 5.98 11.40
CA GLU A 49 4.62 4.80 11.22
C GLU A 49 6.07 5.20 10.91
N GLY A 50 7.02 4.62 11.65
CA GLY A 50 8.45 4.91 11.48
C GLY A 50 8.85 6.28 12.03
N THR A 51 10.05 6.75 11.69
CA THR A 51 10.64 7.99 12.23
C THR A 51 10.88 9.06 11.17
N ASP A 52 10.60 8.77 9.90
CA ASP A 52 10.99 9.62 8.77
C ASP A 52 9.82 10.47 8.24
N ALA A 53 8.66 10.43 8.90
CA ALA A 53 7.52 11.27 8.54
C ALA A 53 7.83 12.74 8.85
N PRO A 54 7.57 13.67 7.92
CA PRO A 54 7.75 15.10 8.20
C PRO A 54 6.77 15.54 9.29
N ARG A 55 7.17 16.50 10.12
CA ARG A 55 6.36 16.97 11.26
C ARG A 55 4.99 17.49 10.81
N GLU A 56 4.93 18.12 9.66
CA GLU A 56 3.72 18.68 9.07
C GLU A 56 2.70 17.59 8.72
N ALA A 57 3.16 16.42 8.26
CA ALA A 57 2.27 15.29 7.98
C ALA A 57 1.70 14.68 9.26
N MET A 58 2.51 14.64 10.34
CA MET A 58 2.03 14.22 11.66
C MET A 58 1.03 15.24 12.22
N GLN A 59 1.30 16.54 12.09
CA GLN A 59 0.36 17.58 12.51
C GLN A 59 -0.96 17.49 11.75
N ALA A 60 -0.92 17.35 10.42
CA ALA A 60 -2.12 17.19 9.60
C ALA A 60 -2.91 15.92 9.96
N TYR A 61 -2.22 14.84 10.37
CA TYR A 61 -2.88 13.65 10.88
C TYR A 61 -3.63 13.92 12.19
N LEU A 62 -3.02 14.64 13.13
CA LEU A 62 -3.67 15.02 14.39
C LEU A 62 -4.87 15.96 14.15
N ASP A 63 -4.71 16.93 13.25
CA ASP A 63 -5.80 17.84 12.88
C ASP A 63 -6.97 17.07 12.25
N TRP A 64 -6.67 16.07 11.41
CA TRP A 64 -7.67 15.17 10.84
C TRP A 64 -8.39 14.37 11.94
N GLU A 65 -7.66 13.76 12.87
CA GLU A 65 -8.24 13.00 13.99
C GLU A 65 -9.16 13.87 14.85
N PHE A 66 -8.76 15.11 15.14
CA PHE A 66 -9.57 16.05 15.89
C PHE A 66 -10.92 16.34 15.22
N GLY A 67 -10.93 16.46 13.89
CA GLY A 67 -12.15 16.68 13.11
C GLY A 67 -13.06 15.46 12.95
N LEU A 68 -12.65 14.26 13.37
CA LEU A 68 -13.43 13.04 13.15
C LEU A 68 -14.75 13.03 13.93
N VAL A 69 -14.79 13.58 15.14
CA VAL A 69 -16.03 13.60 15.96
C VAL A 69 -17.13 14.40 15.27
N GLU A 70 -16.78 15.53 14.67
CA GLU A 70 -17.73 16.33 13.90
C GLU A 70 -18.22 15.58 12.65
N GLN A 71 -17.31 14.90 11.95
CA GLN A 71 -17.68 14.08 10.79
C GLN A 71 -18.61 12.93 11.17
N LEU A 72 -18.38 12.26 12.30
CA LEU A 72 -19.29 11.23 12.82
C LEU A 72 -20.67 11.82 13.10
N GLY A 73 -20.75 12.98 13.74
CA GLY A 73 -22.02 13.66 14.01
C GLY A 73 -22.80 14.02 12.75
N ARG A 74 -22.10 14.41 11.67
CA ARG A 74 -22.72 14.71 10.36
C ARG A 74 -23.16 13.44 9.62
N ASP A 75 -22.38 12.37 9.70
CA ASP A 75 -22.71 11.08 9.08
C ASP A 75 -23.92 10.43 9.78
N GLY A 76 -23.93 10.41 11.11
CA GLY A 76 -25.06 9.96 11.91
C GLY A 76 -25.37 8.46 11.84
N THR A 77 -24.55 7.65 11.15
CA THR A 77 -24.79 6.19 11.01
C THR A 77 -23.89 5.32 11.89
N HIS A 78 -23.03 5.92 12.69
CA HIS A 78 -21.98 5.21 13.43
C HIS A 78 -22.48 4.29 14.55
N GLY A 79 -23.59 4.60 15.22
CA GLY A 79 -24.14 3.79 16.31
C GLY A 79 -23.26 3.65 17.56
N PHE A 80 -22.09 4.30 17.62
CA PHE A 80 -21.20 4.31 18.78
C PHE A 80 -21.82 5.02 20.01
N TYR A 81 -21.60 4.44 21.19
CA TYR A 81 -21.87 5.04 22.51
C TYR A 81 -20.75 4.66 23.48
N VAL A 82 -20.51 5.49 24.50
CA VAL A 82 -19.48 5.28 25.54
C VAL A 82 -20.19 5.03 26.87
N ILE A 83 -19.77 3.97 27.59
CA ILE A 83 -20.36 3.52 28.87
C ILE A 83 -19.72 4.18 30.10
#